data_AF-A0A8T0BUC7-F1
#
_entry.id   AF-A0A8T0BUC7-F1
#
_cell.length_a   1.000
_cell.length_b   1.000
_cell.length_c   1.000
_cell.angle_alpha   90.00
_cell.angle_beta   90.00
_cell.angle_gamma   90.00
#
_symmetry.space_group_name_H-M   'P 1'
#
loop_
_entity.id
_entity.type
_entity.pdbx_description
1 polymer ?
#
loop_
_entity_poly.entity_id
_entity_poly.type
_entity_poly.pdbx_seq_one_letter_code
_entity_poly.pdbx_strand_id
1 'polypeptide(L)'
;IVKSTKFLGVHLADNLTWSLNTSSITKKTQQRLYFLRRLRKAHLPPPILTMFYSGTIESILSSCITAWFGNCTVSDRKTLQRIVRTAEKIIGVSLPLLCTFT
;
A
#
# COMPACT_ATOMS: atom_id res chain seq x y z
N ILE A 1 -13.29 -26.72 20.10
CA ILE A 1 -13.59 -25.84 18.93
C ILE A 1 -14.55 -24.76 19.42
N VAL A 2 -14.05 -23.54 19.65
CA VAL A 2 -14.88 -22.37 19.96
C VAL A 2 -14.66 -21.38 18.82
N LYS A 3 -15.73 -21.02 18.11
CA LYS A 3 -15.69 -20.36 16.79
C LYS A 3 -15.91 -18.85 16.80
N SER A 4 -16.00 -18.19 17.96
CA SER A 4 -16.01 -16.73 18.10
C SER A 4 -16.14 -16.36 19.57
N THR A 5 -15.42 -15.33 20.04
CA THR A 5 -15.75 -14.63 21.29
C THR A 5 -15.95 -13.15 21.00
N LYS A 6 -16.95 -12.57 21.65
CA LYS A 6 -17.45 -11.21 21.41
C LYS A 6 -17.00 -10.33 22.57
N PHE A 7 -16.18 -9.32 22.29
CA PHE A 7 -15.85 -8.28 23.27
C PHE A 7 -16.12 -6.92 22.63
N LEU A 8 -16.90 -6.08 23.33
CA LEU A 8 -17.26 -4.70 22.92
C LEU A 8 -18.06 -4.58 21.60
N GLY A 9 -18.92 -5.55 21.29
CA GLY A 9 -19.83 -5.43 20.13
C GLY A 9 -19.15 -5.57 18.76
N VAL A 10 -17.82 -5.70 18.72
CA VAL A 10 -17.08 -6.01 17.52
C VAL A 10 -16.94 -7.53 17.46
N HIS A 11 -17.54 -8.15 16.45
CA HIS A 11 -17.18 -9.51 16.10
C HIS A 11 -15.71 -9.47 15.68
N LEU A 12 -14.83 -10.02 16.52
CA LEU A 12 -13.42 -10.26 16.21
C LEU A 12 -13.34 -11.35 15.14
N ALA A 13 -13.75 -10.98 13.94
CA ALA A 13 -13.54 -11.72 12.71
C ALA A 13 -12.31 -11.08 12.08
N ASP A 14 -11.14 -11.64 12.40
CA ASP A 14 -9.82 -11.21 11.91
C ASP A 14 -9.73 -11.12 10.37
N ASN A 15 -10.73 -11.65 9.65
CA ASN A 15 -10.85 -11.64 8.20
C ASN A 15 -11.76 -10.51 7.64
N LEU A 16 -12.55 -9.82 8.45
CA LEU A 16 -13.54 -8.83 7.97
C LEU A 16 -12.97 -7.41 7.94
N THR A 17 -12.07 -7.07 8.88
CA THR A 17 -11.39 -5.76 8.90
C THR A 17 -10.48 -5.59 7.68
N TRP A 18 -9.88 -6.68 7.19
CA TRP A 18 -9.02 -6.68 5.99
C TRP A 18 -9.81 -6.36 4.71
N SER A 19 -10.90 -7.07 4.39
CA SER A 19 -11.61 -6.82 3.11
C SER A 19 -12.16 -5.39 2.99
N LEU A 20 -12.60 -4.81 4.12
CA LEU A 20 -13.08 -3.43 4.18
C LEU A 20 -11.93 -2.40 4.16
N ASN A 21 -10.82 -2.65 4.86
CA ASN A 21 -9.68 -1.73 4.92
C ASN A 21 -8.80 -1.78 3.65
N THR A 22 -8.58 -2.97 3.08
CA THR A 22 -7.76 -3.18 1.87
C THR A 22 -8.36 -2.49 0.66
N SER A 23 -9.69 -2.45 0.54
CA SER A 23 -10.35 -1.68 -0.53
C SER A 23 -10.09 -0.18 -0.40
N SER A 24 -10.16 0.37 0.82
CA SER A 24 -9.88 1.79 1.09
C SER A 24 -8.42 2.15 0.82
N ILE A 25 -7.48 1.35 1.34
CA ILE A 25 -6.04 1.51 1.12
C ILE A 25 -5.70 1.37 -0.37
N THR A 26 -6.27 0.37 -1.05
CA THR A 26 -6.08 0.16 -2.48
C THR A 26 -6.60 1.35 -3.26
N LYS A 27 -7.80 1.85 -2.96
CA LYS A 27 -8.36 3.05 -3.62
C LYS A 27 -7.49 4.27 -3.40
N LYS A 28 -7.05 4.55 -2.17
CA LYS A 28 -6.12 5.65 -1.86
C LYS A 28 -4.82 5.52 -2.67
N THR A 29 -4.25 4.33 -2.71
CA THR A 29 -3.00 4.07 -3.43
C THR A 29 -3.18 4.21 -4.94
N GLN A 30 -4.30 3.73 -5.49
CA GLN A 30 -4.64 3.90 -6.92
C GLN A 30 -4.83 5.38 -7.27
N GLN A 31 -5.44 6.18 -6.39
CA GLN A 31 -5.54 7.63 -6.57
C GLN A 31 -4.14 8.27 -6.61
N ARG A 32 -3.23 7.89 -5.70
CA ARG A 32 -1.84 8.40 -5.73
C ARG A 32 -1.09 7.99 -7.00
N LEU A 33 -1.24 6.75 -7.45
CA LEU A 33 -0.69 6.29 -8.73
C LEU A 33 -1.26 7.05 -9.92
N TYR A 34 -2.56 7.40 -9.90
CA TYR A 34 -3.16 8.24 -10.93
C TYR A 34 -2.50 9.62 -11.00
N PHE A 35 -2.30 10.27 -9.85
CA PHE A 35 -1.57 11.53 -9.80
C PHE A 35 -0.12 11.39 -10.27
N LEU A 36 0.59 10.33 -9.85
CA LEU A 36 1.95 10.05 -10.32
C LEU A 36 2.01 9.92 -11.85
N ARG A 37 1.05 9.22 -12.47
CA ARG A 37 0.93 9.14 -13.94
C ARG A 37 0.69 10.51 -14.56
N ARG A 38 -0.12 11.36 -13.91
CA ARG A 38 -0.41 12.71 -14.39
C ARG A 38 0.81 13.62 -14.33
N LEU A 39 1.58 13.54 -13.26
CA LEU A 39 2.85 14.25 -13.08
C LEU A 39 3.89 13.80 -14.10
N ARG A 40 3.99 12.50 -14.38
CA ARG A 40 4.85 11.97 -15.45
C ARG A 40 4.44 12.51 -16.83
N LYS A 41 3.13 12.53 -17.12
CA LYS A 41 2.59 13.13 -18.36
C LYS A 41 2.85 14.63 -18.47
N ALA A 42 3.04 15.32 -17.36
CA ALA A 42 3.44 16.73 -17.32
C ALA A 42 4.97 16.92 -17.47
N HIS A 43 5.71 15.87 -17.85
CA HIS A 43 7.15 15.89 -18.08
C HIS A 43 7.99 16.30 -16.85
N LEU A 44 7.47 16.09 -15.64
CA LEU A 44 8.28 16.32 -14.44
C LEU A 44 9.47 15.35 -14.39
N PRO A 45 10.63 15.84 -13.91
CA PRO A 45 11.85 15.03 -13.86
C PRO A 45 11.73 13.90 -12.82
N PRO A 46 12.40 12.76 -13.05
CA PRO A 46 12.32 11.59 -12.16
C PRO A 46 12.56 11.87 -10.66
N PRO A 47 13.50 12.75 -10.24
CA PRO A 47 13.69 13.06 -8.81
C PRO A 47 12.45 13.62 -8.12
N ILE A 48 11.67 14.46 -8.80
CA ILE A 48 10.42 15.02 -8.26
C ILE A 48 9.36 13.93 -8.14
N LEU A 49 9.29 13.04 -9.12
CA LEU A 49 8.35 11.90 -9.10
C LEU A 49 8.70 10.91 -7.98
N THR A 50 9.99 10.65 -7.74
CA THR A 50 10.47 9.82 -6.63
C THR A 50 10.13 10.46 -5.29
N MET A 51 10.35 11.77 -5.13
CA MET A 51 9.97 12.49 -3.91
C MET A 51 8.46 12.42 -3.65
N PHE A 52 7.64 12.57 -4.69
CA PHE A 52 6.19 12.39 -4.58
C PHE A 52 5.81 10.96 -4.17
N TYR A 53 6.46 9.95 -4.75
CA TYR A 53 6.26 8.55 -4.38
C TYR A 53 6.58 8.32 -2.89
N SER A 54 7.74 8.77 -2.42
CA SER A 54 8.15 8.60 -1.03
C SER A 54 7.25 9.34 -0.04
N GLY A 55 6.82 10.56 -0.37
CA GLY A 55 5.92 11.32 0.50
C GLY A 55 4.51 10.71 0.61
N THR A 56 4.01 10.06 -0.44
CA THR A 56 2.57 9.73 -0.54
C THR A 56 2.25 8.25 -0.66
N ILE A 57 3.00 7.50 -1.46
CA ILE A 57 2.73 6.07 -1.71
C ILE A 57 3.48 5.26 -0.66
N GLU A 58 4.75 5.54 -0.45
CA GLU A 58 5.58 4.87 0.56
C GLU A 58 5.01 5.04 1.97
N SER A 59 4.53 6.25 2.32
CA SER A 59 3.87 6.49 3.63
C SER A 59 2.62 5.63 3.86
N ILE A 60 1.79 5.42 2.82
CA ILE A 60 0.63 4.52 2.89
C ILE A 60 1.12 3.08 3.10
N LEU A 61 2.11 2.65 2.33
CA LEU A 61 2.63 1.28 2.39
C LEU A 61 3.27 0.98 3.76
N SER A 62 4.05 1.92 4.31
CA SER A 62 4.63 1.80 5.65
C SER A 62 3.56 1.73 6.74
N SER A 63 2.51 2.56 6.65
CA SER A 63 1.37 2.48 7.57
C SER A 63 0.67 1.11 7.51
N CYS A 64 0.55 0.51 6.32
CA CYS A 64 -0.01 -0.82 6.16
C CYS A 64 0.86 -1.91 6.79
N ILE A 65 2.18 -1.79 6.68
CA ILE A 65 3.11 -2.75 7.28
C ILE A 65 3.06 -2.65 8.81
N THR A 66 3.16 -1.44 9.38
CA THR A 66 3.14 -1.23 10.84
C THR A 66 1.85 -1.73 11.47
N ALA A 67 0.70 -1.49 10.82
CA ALA A 67 -0.60 -1.92 11.36
C ALA A 67 -0.81 -3.45 11.30
N TRP A 68 -0.07 -4.17 10.45
CA TRP A 68 -0.41 -5.57 10.12
C TRP A 68 0.79 -6.51 10.01
N PHE A 69 1.98 -6.16 10.52
CA PHE A 69 3.20 -6.97 10.38
C PHE A 69 3.00 -8.43 10.81
N GLY A 70 2.16 -8.69 11.81
CA GLY A 70 1.79 -10.04 12.27
C GLY A 70 0.71 -10.78 11.46
N ASN A 71 -0.07 -10.08 10.64
CA ASN A 71 -1.25 -10.62 9.94
C ASN A 71 -1.17 -10.51 8.40
N CYS A 72 -0.03 -10.08 7.85
CA CYS A 72 0.12 -9.81 6.42
C CYS A 72 0.17 -11.11 5.61
N THR A 73 -0.84 -11.36 4.77
CA THR A 73 -0.91 -12.57 3.93
C THR A 73 -0.01 -12.46 2.69
N VAL A 74 0.25 -13.60 2.03
CA VAL A 74 1.01 -13.63 0.76
C VAL A 74 0.32 -12.80 -0.33
N SER A 75 -1.02 -12.76 -0.35
CA SER A 75 -1.79 -11.97 -1.32
C SER A 75 -1.55 -10.47 -1.13
N ASP A 76 -1.42 -10.05 0.11
CA ASP A 76 -1.27 -8.64 0.47
C ASP A 76 0.13 -8.16 0.07
N ARG A 77 1.16 -8.96 0.37
CA ARG A 77 2.53 -8.73 -0.09
C ARG A 77 2.62 -8.61 -1.61
N LYS A 78 1.93 -9.49 -2.35
CA LYS A 78 1.85 -9.41 -3.82
C LYS A 78 1.17 -8.11 -4.28
N THR A 79 0.15 -7.65 -3.59
CA THR A 79 -0.55 -6.40 -3.91
C THR A 79 0.36 -5.18 -3.69
N LEU A 80 1.04 -5.11 -2.54
CA LEU A 80 2.01 -4.07 -2.24
C LEU A 80 3.15 -4.05 -3.27
N GLN A 81 3.69 -5.22 -3.63
CA GLN A 81 4.72 -5.33 -4.67
C GLN A 81 4.23 -4.82 -6.03
N ARG A 82 2.98 -5.12 -6.44
CA ARG A 82 2.42 -4.62 -7.70
C ARG A 82 2.34 -3.09 -7.73
N ILE A 83 2.03 -2.46 -6.59
CA ILE A 83 2.00 -0.99 -6.46
C ILE A 83 3.40 -0.43 -6.71
N VAL A 84 4.42 -0.95 -6.02
CA VAL A 84 5.82 -0.51 -6.18
C VAL A 84 6.27 -0.67 -7.63
N ARG A 85 6.06 -1.85 -8.22
CA ARG A 85 6.41 -2.14 -9.62
C ARG A 85 5.71 -1.21 -10.61
N THR A 86 4.48 -0.81 -10.32
CA THR A 86 3.74 0.14 -11.16
C THR A 86 4.35 1.54 -11.06
N ALA A 87 4.70 1.98 -9.86
CA ALA A 87 5.37 3.27 -9.66
C ALA A 87 6.73 3.29 -10.35
N GLU A 88 7.56 2.24 -10.19
CA GLU A 88 8.85 2.10 -10.88
C GLU A 88 8.70 2.28 -12.40
N LYS A 89 7.72 1.62 -13.01
CA LYS A 89 7.44 1.73 -14.45
C LYS A 89 7.02 3.14 -14.87
N ILE A 90 6.32 3.88 -14.01
CA ILE A 90 5.89 5.26 -14.31
C ILE A 90 7.08 6.22 -14.23
N ILE A 91 7.91 6.07 -13.19
CA ILE A 91 9.04 6.96 -12.92
C ILE A 91 10.21 6.66 -13.86
N GLY A 92 10.40 5.39 -14.22
CA GLY A 92 11.55 4.92 -15.01
C GLY A 92 12.82 4.72 -14.17
N VAL A 93 12.69 4.57 -12.85
CA VAL A 93 13.78 4.38 -11.90
C VAL A 93 13.43 3.21 -10.98
N SER A 94 14.44 2.43 -10.57
CA SER A 94 14.23 1.39 -9.56
C SER A 94 13.95 2.04 -8.20
N LEU A 95 12.86 1.62 -7.57
CA LEU A 95 12.46 2.11 -6.26
C LEU A 95 12.82 1.05 -5.21
N PRO A 96 13.25 1.46 -4.01
CA PRO A 96 13.51 0.51 -2.94
C PRO A 96 12.22 -0.26 -2.63
N LEU A 97 12.33 -1.60 -2.62
CA LEU A 97 11.24 -2.45 -2.19
C LEU A 97 11.05 -2.26 -0.68
N LEU A 98 9.78 -2.21 -0.24
CA LEU A 98 9.38 -1.98 1.16
C LEU A 98 10.08 -2.87 2.20
N CYS A 99 10.66 -4.01 1.80
CA CYS A 99 11.42 -4.90 2.68
C CYS A 99 12.85 -4.42 2.98
N THR A 100 13.27 -3.26 2.50
CA THR A 100 14.61 -2.71 2.77
C THR A 100 14.63 -1.66 3.88
N PHE A 101 13.47 -1.32 4.46
CA PHE A 101 13.32 -0.34 5.56
C PHE A 101 13.01 -0.97 6.93
N THR A 102 13.15 -2.29 7.04
CA THR A 102 13.13 -3.06 8.31
C THR A 102 14.39 -3.90 8.36
#